data_AF-A0A1F9TJJ6-F1
#
_entry.id   AF-A0A1F9TJJ6-F1
#
_cell.length_a   1.000
_cell.length_b   1.000
_cell.length_c   1.000
_cell.angle_alpha   90.00
_cell.angle_beta   90.00
_cell.angle_gamma   90.00
#
_symmetry.space_group_name_H-M   'P 1'
#
loop_
_entity.id
_entity.type
_entity.pdbx_description
1 polymer ?
#
loop_
_entity_poly.entity_id
_entity_poly.type
_entity_poly.pdbx_seq_one_letter_code
_entity_poly.pdbx_strand_id
1 'polypeptide(L)'
;MTRLLLLLAIALPCGASAQTAFTLNSLQLQDLRELTLPAAPEVAVPLRAGARAGDKYFNAYVLKAVDHLYKNYGLLGYDINSILTHDIEYHTFGTIKARRAPLTMCVAAQMEVILTAFDLYARETGDYSVYNYLPKRSFEGLAITDLKGHIWVNHDFKADGTADALINFGMGERRTFDKLLPGDFVNINRTTKTGHAVTFISYISKTGKLLPSYGPDVVGFKYFSSQGLREAGQGGFDYRYAVFSKYGCPEMPYKRDCNVIYSTDQLYLNTGTMFSPEYWTGVVPQATGEESGETALNRSFFNGITTDD
;
A
#
# COMPACT_ATOMS: atom_id res chain seq x y z
N MET A 1 -3.43 -79.63 23.27
CA MET A 1 -2.98 -80.11 21.95
C MET A 1 -2.13 -79.02 21.30
N THR A 2 -1.03 -79.41 20.65
CA THR A 2 -0.14 -78.65 19.72
C THR A 2 0.71 -77.50 20.31
N ARG A 3 2.01 -77.76 20.55
CA ARG A 3 3.21 -77.59 19.68
C ARG A 3 3.79 -76.16 19.81
N LEU A 4 4.89 -75.96 20.55
CA LEU A 4 6.30 -76.16 20.18
C LEU A 4 6.72 -75.29 18.97
N LEU A 5 7.44 -74.19 19.23
CA LEU A 5 8.46 -73.67 18.32
C LEU A 5 9.47 -72.80 19.08
N LEU A 6 10.65 -73.40 19.25
CA LEU A 6 11.92 -72.83 19.65
C LEU A 6 12.53 -72.19 18.40
N LEU A 7 13.01 -70.94 18.48
CA LEU A 7 13.98 -70.42 17.51
C LEU A 7 14.94 -69.43 18.19
N LEU A 8 16.20 -69.66 17.86
CA LEU A 8 17.44 -69.26 18.50
C LEU A 8 18.13 -68.21 17.62
N ALA A 9 18.79 -67.24 18.26
CA ALA A 9 19.87 -66.37 17.74
C ALA A 9 19.52 -65.44 16.54
N ILE A 10 19.98 -64.19 16.49
CA ILE A 10 21.37 -63.79 16.17
C ILE A 10 21.58 -62.35 16.69
N ALA A 11 22.64 -62.15 17.46
CA ALA A 11 23.13 -60.82 17.84
C ALA A 11 24.11 -60.31 16.77
N LEU A 12 23.91 -59.09 16.29
CA LEU A 12 24.88 -58.33 15.49
C LEU A 12 25.22 -57.02 16.23
N PRO A 13 26.49 -56.66 16.40
CA PRO A 13 26.87 -55.36 16.94
C PRO A 13 26.78 -54.30 15.83
N CYS A 14 25.79 -53.41 15.91
CA CYS A 14 25.82 -52.17 15.13
C CYS A 14 26.90 -51.25 15.71
N GLY A 15 28.06 -51.21 15.05
CA GLY A 15 29.06 -50.17 15.27
C GLY A 15 28.53 -48.84 14.75
N ALA A 16 28.02 -47.99 15.63
CA ALA A 16 27.72 -46.60 15.31
C ALA A 16 29.04 -45.81 15.31
N SER A 17 29.54 -45.47 14.12
CA SER A 17 30.59 -44.45 13.99
C SER A 17 29.98 -43.11 14.36
N ALA A 18 30.40 -42.53 15.47
CA ALA A 18 30.03 -41.18 15.85
C ALA A 18 30.51 -40.21 14.76
N GLN A 19 29.56 -39.62 14.03
CA GLN A 19 29.86 -38.49 13.15
C GLN A 19 30.31 -37.33 14.04
N THR A 20 31.52 -36.82 13.80
CA THR A 20 32.02 -35.62 14.45
C THR A 20 31.05 -34.47 14.20
N ALA A 21 30.63 -33.81 15.27
CA ALA A 21 29.74 -32.67 15.20
C ALA A 21 30.35 -31.61 14.26
N PHE A 22 29.60 -31.23 13.23
CA PHE A 22 30.01 -30.18 12.31
C PHE A 22 30.23 -28.88 13.09
N THR A 23 31.42 -28.30 12.98
CA THR A 23 31.73 -27.00 13.60
C THR A 23 32.04 -26.00 12.50
N LEU A 24 31.33 -24.88 12.47
CA LEU A 24 31.52 -23.84 11.45
C LEU A 24 32.96 -23.30 11.41
N ASN A 25 33.69 -23.40 12.52
CA ASN A 25 35.06 -22.92 12.64
C ASN A 25 36.09 -23.82 11.95
N SER A 26 35.70 -25.02 11.50
CA SER A 26 36.61 -25.94 10.79
C SER A 26 36.59 -25.77 9.27
N LEU A 27 35.77 -24.87 8.71
CA LEU A 27 35.72 -24.60 7.28
C LEU A 27 36.88 -23.69 6.86
N GLN A 28 37.79 -24.22 6.05
CA GLN A 28 38.80 -23.42 5.39
C GLN A 28 38.29 -22.90 4.04
N LEU A 29 38.85 -21.78 3.57
CA LEU A 29 38.46 -21.18 2.29
C LEU A 29 38.69 -22.12 1.09
N GLN A 30 39.58 -23.11 1.25
CA GLN A 30 39.83 -24.16 0.25
C GLN A 30 38.64 -25.14 0.16
N ASP A 31 38.03 -25.48 1.30
CA ASP A 31 36.85 -26.37 1.36
C ASP A 31 35.63 -25.75 0.63
N LEU A 32 35.52 -24.41 0.65
CA LEU A 32 34.47 -23.69 -0.08
C LEU A 32 34.70 -23.63 -1.59
N ARG A 33 35.94 -23.80 -2.07
CA ARG A 33 36.28 -23.79 -3.49
C ARG A 33 36.08 -25.16 -4.14
N GLU A 34 36.15 -26.23 -3.36
CA GLU A 34 35.94 -27.60 -3.82
C GLU A 34 34.47 -28.06 -3.73
N LEU A 35 33.61 -27.24 -3.12
CA LEU A 35 32.16 -27.44 -3.11
C LEU A 35 31.61 -27.32 -4.53
N THR A 36 31.37 -28.48 -5.14
CA THR A 36 30.64 -28.58 -6.41
C THR A 36 29.19 -28.21 -6.13
N LEU A 37 28.84 -26.94 -6.35
CA LEU A 37 27.46 -26.51 -6.28
C LEU A 37 26.68 -27.29 -7.34
N PRO A 38 25.51 -27.86 -7.01
CA PRO A 38 24.65 -28.42 -8.04
C PRO A 38 24.41 -27.33 -9.10
N ALA A 39 24.46 -27.72 -10.37
CA ALA A 39 24.14 -26.79 -11.46
C ALA A 39 22.83 -26.09 -11.11
N ALA A 40 22.87 -24.75 -11.02
CA ALA A 40 21.68 -23.97 -10.80
C ALA A 40 20.67 -24.40 -11.87
N PRO A 41 19.44 -24.81 -11.50
CA PRO A 41 18.45 -25.14 -12.49
C PRO A 41 18.35 -23.95 -13.45
N GLU A 42 18.39 -24.20 -14.76
CA GLU A 42 18.04 -23.16 -15.74
C GLU A 42 16.65 -22.67 -15.41
N VAL A 43 16.58 -21.49 -14.79
CA VAL A 43 15.33 -20.80 -14.48
C VAL A 43 14.84 -20.15 -15.77
N ALA A 44 14.41 -20.98 -16.72
CA ALA A 44 13.42 -20.58 -17.70
C ALA A 44 12.06 -20.76 -17.02
N VAL A 45 11.64 -19.83 -16.16
CA VAL A 45 10.25 -19.80 -15.69
C VAL A 45 9.39 -19.32 -16.85
N PRO A 46 8.48 -20.15 -17.39
CA PRO A 46 7.37 -19.59 -18.13
C PRO A 46 6.51 -18.80 -17.14
N LEU A 47 6.44 -17.48 -17.36
CA LEU A 47 5.53 -16.53 -16.71
C LEU A 47 4.07 -16.93 -16.98
N ARG A 48 3.61 -18.00 -16.34
CA ARG A 48 2.19 -18.33 -16.16
C ARG A 48 2.02 -18.94 -14.79
N ALA A 49 1.85 -18.07 -13.80
CA ALA A 49 1.21 -18.44 -12.55
C ALA A 49 -0.15 -19.05 -12.89
N GLY A 50 -0.35 -20.33 -12.55
CA GLY A 50 -1.68 -20.92 -12.57
C GLY A 50 -2.60 -20.09 -11.69
N ALA A 51 -3.86 -19.93 -12.09
CA ALA A 51 -4.87 -19.18 -11.36
C ALA A 51 -4.92 -19.65 -9.89
N ARG A 52 -4.35 -18.86 -8.99
CA ARG A 52 -4.59 -18.99 -7.55
C ARG A 52 -5.94 -18.32 -7.30
N ALA A 53 -6.78 -18.94 -6.48
CA ALA A 53 -8.05 -18.38 -6.04
C ALA A 53 -7.80 -17.25 -5.02
N GLY A 54 -7.09 -16.20 -5.43
CA GLY A 54 -6.86 -15.00 -4.64
C GLY A 54 -7.96 -13.97 -4.86
N ASP A 55 -8.23 -13.15 -3.84
CA ASP A 55 -9.07 -11.97 -4.00
C ASP A 55 -8.45 -11.06 -5.07
N LYS A 56 -9.25 -10.66 -6.07
CA LYS A 56 -8.83 -9.77 -7.16
C LYS A 56 -8.17 -8.48 -6.67
N TYR A 57 -8.53 -8.04 -5.46
CA TYR A 57 -8.19 -6.72 -4.94
C TYR A 57 -7.29 -6.78 -3.72
N PHE A 58 -6.39 -5.79 -3.64
CA PHE A 58 -5.37 -5.69 -2.60
C PHE A 58 -5.86 -5.05 -1.29
N ASN A 59 -7.17 -4.78 -1.20
CA ASN A 59 -7.80 -4.04 -0.10
C ASN A 59 -7.45 -4.57 1.28
N ALA A 60 -7.36 -5.89 1.46
CA ALA A 60 -7.00 -6.48 2.75
C ALA A 60 -5.62 -6.00 3.24
N TYR A 61 -4.62 -5.94 2.35
CA TYR A 61 -3.28 -5.44 2.69
C TYR A 61 -3.22 -3.93 2.84
N VAL A 62 -4.03 -3.19 2.08
CA VAL A 62 -4.21 -1.75 2.28
C VAL A 62 -4.76 -1.46 3.68
N LEU A 63 -5.78 -2.19 4.13
CA LEU A 63 -6.35 -2.02 5.47
C LEU A 63 -5.37 -2.42 6.58
N LYS A 64 -4.59 -3.50 6.39
CA LYS A 64 -3.51 -3.85 7.33
C LYS A 64 -2.45 -2.74 7.42
N ALA A 65 -2.11 -2.12 6.29
CA ALA A 65 -1.19 -0.98 6.26
C ALA A 65 -1.77 0.24 6.99
N VAL A 66 -3.05 0.54 6.79
CA VAL A 66 -3.75 1.60 7.54
C VAL A 66 -3.68 1.35 9.05
N ASP A 67 -4.01 0.13 9.51
CA ASP A 67 -3.94 -0.24 10.92
C ASP A 67 -2.51 -0.13 11.47
N HIS A 68 -1.52 -0.59 10.71
CA HIS A 68 -0.11 -0.49 11.07
C HIS A 68 0.33 0.97 11.20
N LEU A 69 0.01 1.81 10.21
CA LEU A 69 0.42 3.21 10.19
C LEU A 69 -0.26 4.01 11.28
N TYR A 70 -1.56 3.83 11.52
CA TYR A 70 -2.23 4.50 12.62
C TYR A 70 -1.64 4.09 13.98
N LYS A 71 -1.39 2.80 14.19
CA LYS A 71 -0.86 2.28 15.46
C LYS A 71 0.54 2.81 15.79
N ASN A 72 1.41 2.92 14.78
CA ASN A 72 2.83 3.22 14.99
C ASN A 72 3.21 4.67 14.68
N TYR A 73 2.44 5.34 13.82
CA TYR A 73 2.73 6.68 13.28
C TYR A 73 1.51 7.62 13.27
N GLY A 74 0.41 7.22 13.94
CA GLY A 74 -0.80 8.03 14.09
C GLY A 74 -0.55 9.32 14.86
N LEU A 75 -1.17 10.41 14.39
CA LEU A 75 -1.20 11.70 15.08
C LEU A 75 0.19 12.30 15.38
N LEU A 76 1.22 12.03 14.59
CA LEU A 76 2.58 12.56 14.80
C LEU A 76 2.85 13.92 14.13
N GLY A 77 1.82 14.54 13.56
CA GLY A 77 1.88 15.87 12.94
C GLY A 77 1.84 15.86 11.41
N TYR A 78 1.44 16.99 10.84
CA TYR A 78 1.30 17.22 9.40
C TYR A 78 2.28 18.30 8.89
N ASP A 79 2.86 18.10 7.70
CA ASP A 79 3.57 19.17 6.98
C ASP A 79 3.53 18.90 5.47
N ILE A 80 3.04 19.88 4.72
CA ILE A 80 2.90 19.85 3.25
C ILE A 80 4.22 19.54 2.52
N ASN A 81 5.35 19.80 3.15
CA ASN A 81 6.67 19.54 2.56
C ASN A 81 7.27 18.20 2.95
N SER A 82 6.59 17.41 3.78
CA SER A 82 7.12 16.14 4.30
C SER A 82 6.66 14.96 3.46
N ILE A 83 7.47 13.91 3.40
CA ILE A 83 7.17 12.70 2.63
C ILE A 83 7.57 11.52 3.51
N LEU A 84 6.61 10.62 3.77
CA LEU A 84 6.74 9.46 4.66
C LEU A 84 6.97 9.82 6.13
N THR A 85 6.32 9.12 7.03
CA THR A 85 6.55 9.29 8.48
C THR A 85 7.83 8.60 8.96
N HIS A 86 8.36 7.67 8.18
CA HIS A 86 9.60 6.94 8.46
C HIS A 86 10.25 6.43 7.17
N ASP A 87 11.53 6.10 7.26
CA ASP A 87 12.23 5.41 6.18
C ASP A 87 11.60 4.04 5.94
N ILE A 88 11.38 3.67 4.67
CA ILE A 88 10.79 2.38 4.29
C ILE A 88 11.83 1.56 3.53
N GLU A 89 12.14 0.38 4.06
CA GLU A 89 12.98 -0.59 3.35
C GLU A 89 12.23 -1.15 2.13
N TYR A 90 12.79 -0.95 0.94
CA TYR A 90 12.24 -1.43 -0.32
C TYR A 90 12.91 -2.74 -0.73
N HIS A 91 12.72 -3.74 0.12
CA HIS A 91 13.35 -5.06 0.00
C HIS A 91 14.88 -4.96 -0.17
N THR A 92 15.48 -5.73 -1.08
CA THR A 92 16.92 -5.72 -1.38
C THR A 92 17.36 -4.54 -2.24
N PHE A 93 16.43 -3.69 -2.70
CA PHE A 93 16.72 -2.53 -3.53
C PHE A 93 17.08 -1.27 -2.73
N GLY A 94 17.15 -1.39 -1.40
CA GLY A 94 17.55 -0.33 -0.46
C GLY A 94 16.37 0.42 0.13
N THR A 95 16.64 1.58 0.73
CA THR A 95 15.63 2.35 1.49
C THR A 95 15.03 3.48 0.65
N ILE A 96 13.72 3.71 0.79
CA ILE A 96 13.05 4.96 0.39
C ILE A 96 13.06 5.88 1.61
N LYS A 97 13.76 7.01 1.48
CA LYS A 97 14.00 7.93 2.60
C LYS A 97 12.80 8.81 2.89
N ALA A 98 12.46 8.93 4.17
CA ALA A 98 11.54 9.95 4.63
C ALA A 98 12.17 11.35 4.52
N ARG A 99 11.30 12.34 4.41
CA ARG A 99 11.66 13.75 4.44
C ARG A 99 10.89 14.42 5.57
N ARG A 100 11.61 14.86 6.60
CA ARG A 100 11.08 15.50 7.82
C ARG A 100 10.15 14.61 8.65
N ALA A 101 10.54 13.34 8.81
CA ALA A 101 9.91 12.44 9.76
C ALA A 101 9.80 13.08 11.17
N PRO A 102 8.71 12.80 11.93
CA PRO A 102 7.64 11.86 11.62
C PRO A 102 6.46 12.47 10.84
N LEU A 103 6.63 13.63 10.22
CA LEU A 103 5.55 14.34 9.54
C LEU A 103 5.31 13.76 8.15
N THR A 104 4.07 13.82 7.66
CA THR A 104 3.74 13.45 6.28
C THR A 104 2.58 14.29 5.75
N MET A 105 2.44 14.36 4.43
CA MET A 105 1.35 15.08 3.76
C MET A 105 0.33 14.10 3.15
N CYS A 106 -0.84 14.57 2.74
CA CYS A 106 -1.96 13.70 2.36
C CYS A 106 -1.72 12.77 1.16
N VAL A 107 -1.11 13.29 0.08
CA VAL A 107 -0.75 12.46 -1.09
C VAL A 107 0.42 11.52 -0.79
N ALA A 108 1.37 11.97 0.04
CA ALA A 108 2.48 11.14 0.51
C ALA A 108 2.01 10.01 1.43
N ALA A 109 0.97 10.26 2.23
CA ALA A 109 0.32 9.29 3.08
C ALA A 109 -0.26 8.13 2.26
N GLN A 110 -0.86 8.38 1.09
CA GLN A 110 -1.36 7.28 0.24
C GLN A 110 -0.23 6.45 -0.36
N MET A 111 0.89 7.08 -0.73
CA MET A 111 2.10 6.37 -1.14
C MET A 111 2.68 5.50 -0.01
N GLU A 112 2.69 6.02 1.22
CA GLU A 112 3.13 5.30 2.42
C GLU A 112 2.25 4.10 2.74
N VAL A 113 0.93 4.23 2.58
CA VAL A 113 -0.03 3.12 2.70
C VAL A 113 0.30 2.02 1.68
N ILE A 114 0.56 2.35 0.41
CA ILE A 114 0.92 1.38 -0.64
C ILE A 114 2.23 0.67 -0.29
N LEU A 115 3.27 1.43 0.06
CA LEU A 115 4.59 0.88 0.41
C LEU A 115 4.54 -0.03 1.65
N THR A 116 3.77 0.35 2.66
CA THR A 116 3.55 -0.47 3.86
C THR A 116 2.76 -1.73 3.52
N ALA A 117 1.77 -1.64 2.62
CA ALA A 117 1.00 -2.79 2.16
C ALA A 117 1.87 -3.79 1.40
N PHE A 118 2.85 -3.33 0.61
CA PHE A 118 3.83 -4.18 -0.07
C PHE A 118 4.68 -4.98 0.91
N ASP A 119 5.20 -4.32 1.93
CA ASP A 119 6.01 -4.95 2.97
C ASP A 119 5.24 -6.01 3.75
N LEU A 120 4.01 -5.70 4.15
CA LEU A 120 3.13 -6.66 4.83
C LEU A 120 2.79 -7.85 3.93
N TYR A 121 2.44 -7.61 2.66
CA TYR A 121 2.16 -8.66 1.69
C TYR A 121 3.35 -9.59 1.49
N ALA A 122 4.52 -9.04 1.20
CA ALA A 122 5.69 -9.82 0.88
C ALA A 122 6.17 -10.66 2.08
N ARG A 123 6.12 -10.10 3.29
CA ARG A 123 6.49 -10.83 4.51
C ARG A 123 5.52 -11.97 4.83
N GLU A 124 4.22 -11.75 4.68
CA GLU A 124 3.22 -12.76 5.03
C GLU A 124 3.10 -13.88 3.99
N THR A 125 3.26 -13.55 2.71
CA THR A 125 3.04 -14.50 1.60
C THR A 125 4.33 -15.12 1.08
N GLY A 126 5.48 -14.50 1.36
CA GLY A 126 6.76 -14.81 0.71
C GLY A 126 6.84 -14.37 -0.75
N ASP A 127 5.82 -13.66 -1.27
CA ASP A 127 5.81 -13.13 -2.63
C ASP A 127 6.37 -11.69 -2.68
N TYR A 128 7.61 -11.58 -3.16
CA TYR A 128 8.31 -10.31 -3.31
C TYR A 128 8.12 -9.67 -4.71
N SER A 129 7.20 -10.18 -5.53
CA SER A 129 6.94 -9.67 -6.88
C SER A 129 6.53 -8.20 -6.90
N VAL A 130 5.93 -7.70 -5.82
CA VAL A 130 5.54 -6.28 -5.66
C VAL A 130 6.72 -5.32 -5.86
N TYR A 131 7.91 -5.70 -5.40
CA TYR A 131 9.12 -4.89 -5.51
C TYR A 131 9.78 -4.95 -6.90
N ASN A 132 9.52 -6.02 -7.65
CA ASN A 132 10.02 -6.19 -9.01
C ASN A 132 9.16 -5.47 -10.05
N TYR A 133 7.89 -5.22 -9.72
CA TYR A 133 6.94 -4.60 -10.64
C TYR A 133 7.23 -3.10 -10.84
N LEU A 134 7.48 -2.36 -9.76
CA LEU A 134 7.92 -0.97 -9.82
C LEU A 134 9.34 -0.84 -9.27
N PRO A 135 10.26 -0.19 -10.00
CA PRO A 135 11.57 0.12 -9.45
C PRO A 135 11.42 1.11 -8.28
N LYS A 136 12.32 1.04 -7.29
CA LYS A 136 12.36 1.96 -6.13
C LYS A 136 12.22 3.43 -6.55
N ARG A 137 12.88 3.81 -7.66
CA ARG A 137 12.84 5.15 -8.26
C ARG A 137 11.41 5.67 -8.48
N SER A 138 10.45 4.79 -8.80
CA SER A 138 9.05 5.15 -9.06
C SER A 138 8.37 5.82 -7.87
N PHE A 139 8.88 5.57 -6.65
CA PHE A 139 8.43 6.18 -5.39
C PHE A 139 9.28 7.39 -4.96
N GLU A 140 10.38 7.67 -5.67
CA GLU A 140 11.31 8.75 -5.33
C GLU A 140 11.16 9.93 -6.30
N GLY A 141 10.99 9.64 -7.59
CA GLY A 141 10.86 10.62 -8.67
C GLY A 141 9.45 11.19 -8.85
N LEU A 142 9.33 12.13 -9.79
CA LEU A 142 8.09 12.85 -10.11
C LEU A 142 7.83 12.90 -11.62
N ALA A 143 8.58 12.14 -12.42
CA ALA A 143 8.40 12.06 -13.86
C ALA A 143 7.17 11.21 -14.22
N ILE A 144 6.77 11.23 -15.49
CA ILE A 144 5.63 10.42 -15.98
C ILE A 144 5.83 8.92 -15.78
N THR A 145 7.05 8.44 -15.74
CA THR A 145 7.39 7.03 -15.47
C THR A 145 7.43 6.68 -13.98
N ASP A 146 7.23 7.67 -13.10
CA ASP A 146 7.29 7.50 -11.64
C ASP A 146 5.89 7.57 -11.03
N LEU A 147 5.45 6.51 -10.33
CA LEU A 147 4.13 6.41 -9.72
C LEU A 147 3.84 7.61 -8.81
N LYS A 148 4.86 8.05 -8.05
CA LYS A 148 4.76 9.22 -7.18
C LYS A 148 4.39 10.49 -7.95
N GLY A 149 4.85 10.67 -9.18
CA GLY A 149 4.45 11.79 -10.04
C GLY A 149 2.94 11.80 -10.29
N HIS A 150 2.34 10.63 -10.52
CA HIS A 150 0.89 10.51 -10.74
C HIS A 150 0.08 10.67 -9.45
N ILE A 151 0.56 10.12 -8.33
CA ILE A 151 -0.08 10.29 -7.01
C ILE A 151 -0.15 11.78 -6.61
N TRP A 152 0.83 12.57 -7.05
CA TRP A 152 0.90 14.01 -6.79
C TRP A 152 -0.09 14.87 -7.59
N VAL A 153 -1.01 14.23 -8.32
CA VAL A 153 -2.04 14.84 -9.17
C VAL A 153 -1.41 15.68 -10.28
N ASN A 154 -1.33 15.08 -11.46
CA ASN A 154 -0.82 15.73 -12.65
C ASN A 154 -1.76 15.44 -13.83
N HIS A 155 -2.50 16.46 -14.24
CA HIS A 155 -3.46 16.34 -15.34
C HIS A 155 -2.78 16.10 -16.69
N ASP A 156 -1.53 16.54 -16.87
CA ASP A 156 -0.74 16.23 -18.07
C ASP A 156 -0.42 14.73 -18.12
N PHE A 157 -0.32 14.08 -16.96
CA PHE A 157 -0.15 12.62 -16.85
C PHE A 157 -1.49 11.88 -16.84
N LYS A 158 -2.61 12.58 -17.03
CA LYS A 158 -3.98 12.04 -16.92
C LYS A 158 -4.22 11.37 -15.57
N ALA A 159 -3.72 11.99 -14.50
CA ALA A 159 -3.82 11.49 -13.14
C ALA A 159 -4.50 12.52 -12.22
N ASP A 160 -5.78 12.29 -11.92
CA ASP A 160 -6.55 13.11 -10.98
C ASP A 160 -6.39 12.66 -9.52
N GLY A 161 -5.61 11.60 -9.28
CA GLY A 161 -5.43 11.04 -7.96
C GLY A 161 -4.74 9.68 -7.93
N THR A 162 -4.74 9.07 -6.74
CA THR A 162 -4.11 7.76 -6.52
C THR A 162 -4.77 6.66 -7.34
N ALA A 163 -6.09 6.71 -7.58
CA ALA A 163 -6.74 5.69 -8.39
C ALA A 163 -6.26 5.72 -9.85
N ASP A 164 -6.17 6.91 -10.44
CA ASP A 164 -5.64 7.06 -11.80
C ASP A 164 -4.15 6.70 -11.87
N ALA A 165 -3.37 7.05 -10.85
CA ALA A 165 -1.98 6.61 -10.75
C ALA A 165 -1.87 5.09 -10.81
N LEU A 166 -2.68 4.36 -10.03
CA LEU A 166 -2.68 2.90 -10.07
C LEU A 166 -3.07 2.36 -11.46
N ILE A 167 -4.05 2.96 -12.13
CA ILE A 167 -4.49 2.53 -13.46
C ILE A 167 -3.39 2.77 -14.51
N ASN A 168 -2.75 3.93 -14.48
CA ASN A 168 -1.70 4.30 -15.42
C ASN A 168 -0.50 3.34 -15.33
N PHE A 169 -0.29 2.73 -14.16
CA PHE A 169 0.73 1.70 -13.93
C PHE A 169 0.19 0.27 -13.98
N GLY A 170 -1.04 0.06 -14.46
CA GLY A 170 -1.62 -1.28 -14.63
C GLY A 170 -1.91 -2.02 -13.32
N MET A 171 -2.04 -1.29 -12.21
CA MET A 171 -2.18 -1.81 -10.84
C MET A 171 -3.59 -1.63 -10.27
N GLY A 172 -4.54 -1.09 -11.02
CA GLY A 172 -5.88 -0.83 -10.49
C GLY A 172 -6.95 -0.55 -11.54
N GLU A 173 -8.17 -0.32 -11.04
CA GLU A 173 -9.33 0.11 -11.83
C GLU A 173 -10.13 1.20 -11.11
N ARG A 174 -10.83 2.03 -11.89
CA ARG A 174 -11.77 2.99 -11.33
C ARG A 174 -12.96 2.26 -10.74
N ARG A 175 -13.52 2.84 -9.69
CA ARG A 175 -14.72 2.33 -9.03
C ARG A 175 -15.61 3.50 -8.68
N THR A 176 -16.89 3.42 -9.03
CA THR A 176 -17.83 4.49 -8.70
C THR A 176 -18.02 4.58 -7.18
N PHE A 177 -18.30 5.79 -6.67
CA PHE A 177 -18.40 6.03 -5.23
C PHE A 177 -19.36 5.07 -4.51
N ASP A 178 -20.48 4.72 -5.14
CA ASP A 178 -21.51 3.81 -4.63
C ASP A 178 -21.07 2.35 -4.52
N LYS A 179 -19.92 2.00 -5.10
CA LYS A 179 -19.35 0.66 -5.11
C LYS A 179 -18.06 0.53 -4.30
N LEU A 180 -17.60 1.61 -3.68
CA LEU A 180 -16.38 1.62 -2.87
C LEU A 180 -16.41 0.54 -1.79
N LEU A 181 -15.26 -0.11 -1.64
CA LEU A 181 -14.98 -1.08 -0.60
C LEU A 181 -13.90 -0.51 0.35
N PRO A 182 -13.90 -0.90 1.63
CA PRO A 182 -12.83 -0.52 2.55
C PRO A 182 -11.45 -0.84 1.96
N GLY A 183 -10.51 0.11 1.99
CA GLY A 183 -9.19 0.00 1.38
C GLY A 183 -9.08 0.57 -0.04
N ASP A 184 -10.18 1.07 -0.62
CA ASP A 184 -10.11 1.82 -1.87
C ASP A 184 -9.48 3.21 -1.67
N PHE A 185 -8.93 3.77 -2.75
CA PHE A 185 -8.34 5.11 -2.74
C PHE A 185 -9.33 6.13 -3.28
N VAL A 186 -9.34 7.31 -2.67
CA VAL A 186 -10.21 8.43 -3.03
C VAL A 186 -9.41 9.72 -3.03
N ASN A 187 -9.44 10.47 -4.13
CA ASN A 187 -9.09 11.89 -4.10
C ASN A 187 -10.37 12.72 -4.14
N ILE A 188 -10.51 13.60 -3.16
CA ILE A 188 -11.66 14.49 -3.02
C ILE A 188 -11.30 15.91 -3.39
N ASN A 189 -12.25 16.61 -3.99
CA ASN A 189 -12.24 18.06 -4.16
C ASN A 189 -13.34 18.70 -3.31
N ARG A 190 -13.09 19.90 -2.80
CA ARG A 190 -14.03 20.66 -1.96
C ARG A 190 -14.56 21.89 -2.70
N THR A 191 -15.74 22.35 -2.31
CA THR A 191 -16.29 23.62 -2.82
C THR A 191 -15.45 24.84 -2.42
N THR A 192 -14.55 24.69 -1.44
CA THR A 192 -13.57 25.69 -1.01
C THR A 192 -12.30 25.73 -1.88
N LYS A 193 -12.26 24.99 -3.00
CA LYS A 193 -11.12 24.91 -3.93
C LYS A 193 -9.84 24.32 -3.30
N THR A 194 -10.03 23.33 -2.43
CA THR A 194 -8.94 22.50 -1.91
C THR A 194 -9.24 21.03 -2.19
N GLY A 195 -8.22 20.18 -2.11
CA GLY A 195 -8.33 18.74 -2.31
C GLY A 195 -7.69 17.93 -1.20
N HIS A 196 -7.85 16.62 -1.29
CA HIS A 196 -7.26 15.66 -0.35
C HIS A 196 -7.16 14.28 -0.98
N ALA A 197 -6.18 13.48 -0.58
CA ALA A 197 -6.04 12.09 -0.99
C ALA A 197 -6.19 11.20 0.24
N VAL A 198 -7.05 10.18 0.17
CA VAL A 198 -7.46 9.40 1.34
C VAL A 198 -7.71 7.92 0.99
N THR A 199 -7.63 7.06 2.00
CA THR A 199 -8.08 5.66 1.91
C THR A 199 -9.50 5.56 2.47
N PHE A 200 -10.45 5.04 1.70
CA PHE A 200 -11.83 4.83 2.11
C PHE A 200 -11.94 3.70 3.15
N ILE A 201 -12.72 3.92 4.21
CA ILE A 201 -12.95 2.93 5.29
C ILE A 201 -14.39 2.45 5.29
N SER A 202 -15.36 3.35 5.22
CA SER A 202 -16.79 3.00 5.28
C SER A 202 -17.64 4.19 4.89
N TYR A 203 -18.86 3.96 4.39
CA TYR A 203 -19.86 5.01 4.28
C TYR A 203 -20.32 5.46 5.68
N ILE A 204 -20.83 6.70 5.79
CA ILE A 204 -21.38 7.23 7.04
C ILE A 204 -22.75 7.86 6.83
N SER A 205 -23.58 7.75 7.86
CA SER A 205 -24.86 8.47 7.96
C SER A 205 -24.72 9.86 8.58
N LYS A 206 -25.81 10.63 8.63
CA LYS A 206 -25.85 11.97 9.24
C LYS A 206 -25.42 12.03 10.71
N THR A 207 -25.47 10.92 11.45
CA THR A 207 -25.03 10.84 12.85
C THR A 207 -23.61 10.31 12.99
N GLY A 208 -22.91 10.04 11.88
CA GLY A 208 -21.59 9.40 11.89
C GLY A 208 -21.62 7.89 12.12
N LYS A 209 -22.81 7.24 12.13
CA LYS A 209 -22.91 5.77 12.12
C LYS A 209 -22.32 5.22 10.82
N LEU A 210 -21.43 4.23 10.94
CA LEU A 210 -20.85 3.51 9.81
C LEU A 210 -21.92 2.65 9.11
N LEU A 211 -21.92 2.70 7.78
CA LEU A 211 -22.86 1.98 6.92
C LEU A 211 -22.08 0.97 6.06
N PRO A 212 -22.53 -0.29 5.96
CA PRO A 212 -21.80 -1.35 5.25
C PRO A 212 -21.85 -1.21 3.73
N SER A 213 -22.77 -0.40 3.21
CA SER A 213 -22.98 -0.21 1.78
C SER A 213 -23.53 1.17 1.48
N TYR A 214 -23.43 1.59 0.22
CA TYR A 214 -24.04 2.83 -0.24
C TYR A 214 -25.58 2.74 -0.19
N GLY A 215 -26.24 3.87 0.07
CA GLY A 215 -27.69 3.92 0.22
C GLY A 215 -28.22 5.32 0.53
N PRO A 216 -29.54 5.48 0.72
CA PRO A 216 -30.18 6.78 0.91
C PRO A 216 -29.72 7.51 2.20
N ASP A 217 -29.24 6.76 3.19
CA ASP A 217 -28.75 7.33 4.46
C ASP A 217 -27.33 7.88 4.38
N VAL A 218 -26.60 7.66 3.27
CA VAL A 218 -25.21 8.07 3.12
C VAL A 218 -25.10 9.57 2.93
N VAL A 219 -24.34 10.22 3.82
CA VAL A 219 -24.02 11.65 3.71
C VAL A 219 -22.55 11.91 3.34
N GLY A 220 -21.73 10.86 3.33
CA GLY A 220 -20.29 10.95 3.18
C GLY A 220 -19.60 9.63 3.50
N PHE A 221 -18.36 9.69 3.97
CA PHE A 221 -17.59 8.49 4.30
C PHE A 221 -16.51 8.73 5.37
N LYS A 222 -16.17 7.66 6.09
CA LYS A 222 -14.99 7.57 6.95
C LYS A 222 -13.79 7.25 6.08
N TYR A 223 -12.69 7.93 6.34
CA TYR A 223 -11.43 7.70 5.64
C TYR A 223 -10.23 7.71 6.60
N PHE A 224 -9.09 7.24 6.10
CA PHE A 224 -7.77 7.36 6.71
C PHE A 224 -6.83 8.16 5.81
N SER A 225 -6.14 9.16 6.37
CA SER A 225 -5.10 9.93 5.67
C SER A 225 -4.29 10.78 6.65
N SER A 226 -3.35 11.58 6.15
CA SER A 226 -2.62 12.59 6.92
C SER A 226 -3.14 14.00 6.66
N GLN A 227 -3.54 14.71 7.72
CA GLN A 227 -4.05 16.08 7.69
C GLN A 227 -3.91 16.75 9.05
N GLY A 228 -4.24 18.05 9.13
CA GLY A 228 -4.31 18.82 10.35
C GLY A 228 -3.05 19.65 10.61
N LEU A 229 -2.78 19.86 11.90
CA LEU A 229 -1.70 20.75 12.33
C LEU A 229 -0.35 20.03 12.44
N ARG A 230 0.72 20.81 12.56
CA ARG A 230 2.08 20.28 12.61
C ARG A 230 2.36 19.58 13.94
N GLU A 231 1.68 19.99 14.98
CA GLU A 231 1.84 19.52 16.34
C GLU A 231 1.33 18.08 16.50
N ALA A 232 2.10 17.25 17.22
CA ALA A 232 1.68 15.90 17.57
C ALA A 232 0.38 15.93 18.39
N GLY A 233 -0.53 14.99 18.11
CA GLY A 233 -1.89 14.96 18.64
C GLY A 233 -2.88 15.86 17.90
N GLN A 234 -2.41 16.76 17.02
CA GLN A 234 -3.27 17.73 16.31
C GLN A 234 -3.32 17.52 14.79
N GLY A 235 -2.36 16.77 14.22
CA GLY A 235 -2.39 16.32 12.83
C GLY A 235 -1.54 15.07 12.59
N GLY A 236 -1.37 14.71 11.32
CA GLY A 236 -0.72 13.46 10.89
C GLY A 236 -1.75 12.39 10.51
N PHE A 237 -1.33 11.12 10.51
CA PHE A 237 -2.21 10.00 10.19
C PHE A 237 -3.38 9.88 11.17
N ASP A 238 -4.61 9.93 10.64
CA ASP A 238 -5.82 9.95 11.44
C ASP A 238 -7.05 9.46 10.65
N TYR A 239 -8.09 9.06 11.38
CA TYR A 239 -9.39 8.72 10.85
C TYR A 239 -10.35 9.91 10.92
N ARG A 240 -10.96 10.27 9.79
CA ARG A 240 -11.88 11.41 9.71
C ARG A 240 -13.10 11.13 8.86
N TYR A 241 -14.07 12.03 8.96
CA TYR A 241 -15.34 11.94 8.25
C TYR A 241 -15.42 12.99 7.15
N ALA A 242 -15.36 12.56 5.90
CA ALA A 242 -15.69 13.38 4.75
C ALA A 242 -17.21 13.53 4.64
N VAL A 243 -17.72 14.75 4.58
CA VAL A 243 -19.16 15.04 4.42
C VAL A 243 -19.40 15.81 3.13
N PHE A 244 -20.34 15.32 2.32
CA PHE A 244 -20.67 15.98 1.06
C PHE A 244 -21.36 17.32 1.31
N SER A 245 -20.99 18.34 0.53
CA SER A 245 -21.41 19.73 0.67
C SER A 245 -22.93 19.91 0.77
N LYS A 246 -23.70 19.11 0.02
CA LYS A 246 -25.17 19.16 0.02
C LYS A 246 -25.81 18.82 1.39
N TYR A 247 -25.06 18.18 2.29
CA TYR A 247 -25.52 17.85 3.65
C TYR A 247 -24.97 18.80 4.72
N GLY A 248 -24.25 19.86 4.33
CA GLY A 248 -23.63 20.81 5.26
C GLY A 248 -22.50 20.18 6.07
N CYS A 249 -22.47 20.47 7.37
CA CYS A 249 -21.45 19.97 8.29
C CYS A 249 -22.10 19.57 9.63
N PRO A 250 -22.80 18.42 9.69
CA PRO A 250 -23.50 17.98 10.89
C PRO A 250 -22.49 17.65 12.00
N GLU A 251 -22.95 17.69 13.26
CA GLU A 251 -22.14 17.20 14.38
C GLU A 251 -21.91 15.69 14.25
N MET A 252 -20.69 15.25 14.52
CA MET A 252 -20.27 13.87 14.37
C MET A 252 -19.20 13.50 15.43
N PRO A 253 -19.03 12.20 15.74
CA PRO A 253 -18.08 11.77 16.78
C PRO A 253 -16.59 11.88 16.43
N TYR A 254 -16.24 12.14 15.18
CA TYR A 254 -14.86 12.32 14.70
C TYR A 254 -14.70 13.67 14.01
N LYS A 255 -13.45 14.13 13.88
CA LYS A 255 -13.11 15.31 13.08
C LYS A 255 -13.67 15.20 11.66
N ARG A 256 -14.20 16.31 11.17
CA ARG A 256 -14.93 16.40 9.92
C ARG A 256 -14.14 17.14 8.87
N ASP A 257 -14.36 16.66 7.66
CA ASP A 257 -13.89 17.23 6.43
C ASP A 257 -15.12 17.55 5.57
N CYS A 258 -15.69 18.72 5.81
CA CYS A 258 -16.94 19.15 5.18
C CYS A 258 -16.68 19.81 3.83
N ASN A 259 -17.77 20.10 3.10
CA ASN A 259 -17.73 20.72 1.77
C ASN A 259 -17.16 19.85 0.65
N VAL A 260 -17.09 18.53 0.86
CA VAL A 260 -16.65 17.58 -0.17
C VAL A 260 -17.65 17.57 -1.33
N ILE A 261 -17.15 17.65 -2.56
CA ILE A 261 -17.99 17.58 -3.75
C ILE A 261 -18.35 16.12 -4.00
N TYR A 262 -19.64 15.81 -3.98
CA TYR A 262 -20.13 14.54 -4.55
C TYR A 262 -20.21 14.70 -6.07
N SER A 263 -19.55 13.80 -6.80
CA SER A 263 -19.61 13.77 -8.26
C SER A 263 -19.43 12.35 -8.77
N THR A 264 -20.04 12.04 -9.92
CA THR A 264 -19.70 10.83 -10.71
C THR A 264 -18.52 11.09 -11.65
N ASP A 265 -18.14 12.36 -11.83
CA ASP A 265 -16.97 12.77 -12.60
C ASP A 265 -15.71 12.57 -11.75
N GLN A 266 -14.78 11.79 -12.30
CA GLN A 266 -13.53 11.39 -11.67
C GLN A 266 -12.55 12.55 -11.50
N LEU A 267 -12.77 13.67 -12.19
CA LEU A 267 -12.03 14.91 -11.95
C LEU A 267 -12.32 15.50 -10.57
N TYR A 268 -13.55 15.32 -10.05
CA TYR A 268 -13.98 15.91 -8.77
C TYR A 268 -14.00 14.91 -7.61
N LEU A 269 -14.18 13.63 -7.91
CA LEU A 269 -14.19 12.53 -6.96
C LEU A 269 -13.50 11.30 -7.57
N ASN A 270 -12.17 11.36 -7.66
CA ASN A 270 -11.36 10.28 -8.21
C ASN A 270 -11.39 9.08 -7.26
N THR A 271 -11.79 7.92 -7.75
CA THR A 271 -12.13 6.76 -6.91
C THR A 271 -11.71 5.46 -7.60
N GLY A 272 -11.05 4.57 -6.85
CA GLY A 272 -10.62 3.29 -7.42
C GLY A 272 -9.96 2.36 -6.44
N THR A 273 -9.65 1.18 -6.95
CA THR A 273 -9.18 0.03 -6.18
C THR A 273 -7.86 -0.46 -6.75
N MET A 274 -6.98 -0.91 -5.86
CA MET A 274 -5.76 -1.57 -6.24
C MET A 274 -6.01 -3.06 -6.48
N PHE A 275 -5.48 -3.60 -7.57
CA PHE A 275 -5.46 -5.02 -7.85
C PHE A 275 -4.42 -5.74 -6.99
N SER A 276 -4.67 -7.01 -6.71
CA SER A 276 -3.64 -7.90 -6.18
C SER A 276 -2.52 -8.10 -7.20
N PRO A 277 -1.26 -8.37 -6.78
CA PRO A 277 -0.09 -8.39 -7.67
C PRO A 277 -0.21 -9.33 -8.87
N GLU A 278 -0.93 -10.44 -8.71
CA GLU A 278 -1.17 -11.42 -9.79
C GLU A 278 -2.01 -10.88 -10.96
N TYR A 279 -2.72 -9.76 -10.77
CA TYR A 279 -3.55 -9.11 -11.79
C TYR A 279 -2.91 -7.85 -12.39
N TRP A 280 -1.67 -7.51 -12.02
CA TRP A 280 -0.99 -6.36 -12.58
C TRP A 280 -0.52 -6.62 -14.01
N THR A 281 -0.64 -5.61 -14.88
CA THR A 281 -0.51 -5.83 -16.33
C THR A 281 0.88 -5.56 -16.90
N GLY A 282 1.80 -5.04 -16.10
CA GLY A 282 3.15 -4.64 -16.54
C GLY A 282 3.18 -3.34 -17.34
N VAL A 283 2.07 -2.59 -17.36
CA VAL A 283 1.99 -1.31 -18.06
C VAL A 283 2.77 -0.25 -17.27
N VAL A 284 3.68 0.44 -17.95
CA VAL A 284 4.40 1.59 -17.41
C VAL A 284 4.20 2.75 -18.39
N PRO A 285 3.74 3.92 -17.92
CA PRO A 285 3.60 5.10 -18.77
C PRO A 285 4.93 5.43 -19.47
N GLN A 286 4.85 5.82 -20.74
CA GLN A 286 6.00 6.26 -21.52
C GLN A 286 5.87 7.75 -21.80
N ALA A 287 6.98 8.49 -21.76
CA ALA A 287 7.00 9.88 -22.23
C ALA A 287 6.86 9.88 -23.75
N THR A 288 5.76 10.40 -24.29
CA THR A 288 5.50 10.39 -25.75
C THR A 288 5.58 11.76 -26.42
N GLY A 289 5.95 12.84 -25.69
CA GLY A 289 6.02 14.18 -26.26
C GLY A 289 6.14 15.31 -25.22
N GLU A 290 5.30 16.34 -25.35
CA GLU A 290 5.25 17.58 -24.54
C GLU A 290 5.00 17.39 -23.04
N GLU A 291 4.72 16.17 -22.60
CA GLU A 291 4.66 15.74 -21.18
C GLU A 291 6.05 15.72 -20.50
N SER A 292 7.03 16.47 -21.06
CA SER A 292 8.37 16.60 -20.53
C SER A 292 8.35 17.51 -19.30
N GLY A 293 8.26 16.92 -18.12
CA GLY A 293 8.30 17.67 -16.87
C GLY A 293 8.26 16.76 -15.65
N GLU A 294 8.67 17.31 -14.52
CA GLU A 294 8.38 16.73 -13.21
C GLU A 294 7.06 17.30 -12.69
N THR A 295 6.26 16.45 -12.04
CA THR A 295 5.03 16.90 -11.39
C THR A 295 5.33 17.92 -10.30
N ALA A 296 4.61 19.03 -10.31
CA ALA A 296 4.63 20.02 -9.23
C ALA A 296 3.32 19.98 -8.45
N LEU A 297 3.39 19.72 -7.13
CA LEU A 297 2.20 19.74 -6.28
C LEU A 297 1.63 21.16 -6.17
N ASN A 298 0.33 21.29 -6.40
CA ASN A 298 -0.40 22.48 -6.00
C ASN A 298 -0.62 22.50 -4.47
N ARG A 299 0.31 23.14 -3.74
CA ARG A 299 0.33 23.17 -2.27
C ARG A 299 -0.83 23.95 -1.64
N SER A 300 -1.34 24.98 -2.32
CA SER A 300 -2.50 25.72 -1.82
C SER A 300 -3.77 24.90 -1.96
N PHE A 301 -3.86 24.07 -2.99
CA PHE A 301 -4.95 23.12 -3.18
C PHE A 301 -4.89 21.96 -2.17
N PHE A 302 -3.73 21.31 -2.01
CA PHE A 302 -3.55 20.17 -1.09
C PHE A 302 -3.06 20.57 0.30
N ASN A 303 -3.64 21.61 0.90
CA ASN A 303 -3.09 22.22 2.13
C ASN A 303 -3.22 21.38 3.41
N GLY A 304 -4.01 20.30 3.41
CA GLY A 304 -4.20 19.40 4.54
C GLY A 304 -5.01 19.97 5.71
N ILE A 305 -5.65 21.12 5.55
CA ILE A 305 -6.53 21.71 6.57
C ILE A 305 -7.97 21.30 6.27
N THR A 306 -8.65 20.76 7.29
CA THR A 306 -10.06 20.37 7.21
C THR A 306 -10.93 21.32 8.06
N THR A 307 -12.21 20.96 8.28
CA THR A 307 -13.14 21.84 8.99
C THR A 307 -12.86 21.95 10.49
N ASP A 308 -12.32 20.89 11.09
CA ASP A 308 -12.09 20.78 12.53
C ASP A 308 -10.58 20.80 12.91
N ASP A 309 -9.76 21.54 12.14
CA ASP A 309 -8.32 21.77 12.42
C ASP A 309 -8.03 23.23 12.81
#